data_AF-A0A818FBV9-F1
#
_entry.id   AF-A0A818FBV9-F1
#
_cell.length_a   1.000
_cell.length_b   1.000
_cell.length_c   1.000
_cell.angle_alpha   90.00
_cell.angle_beta   90.00
_cell.angle_gamma   90.00
#
_symmetry.space_group_name_H-M   'P 1'
#
loop_
_entity.id
_entity.type
_entity.pdbx_description
1 polymer ?
#
loop_
_entity_poly.entity_id
_entity_poly.type
_entity_poly.pdbx_seq_one_letter_code
_entity_poly.pdbx_strand_id
1 'polypeptide(L)'
;PANISSSEMTIDVWDYIFFTDKSYSSLKTNISQETLDHLRNEFQYWYPVDLRSSGKDLIPNHLTFSLYNHVAIWPKKEDNR
;
A
#
# COMPACT_ATOMS: atom_id res chain seq x y z
N PRO A 1 -8.05 2.31 -18.11
CA PRO A 1 -6.93 1.75 -17.32
C PRO A 1 -5.77 2.76 -17.26
N ALA A 2 -4.97 2.74 -16.19
CA ALA A 2 -3.88 3.70 -15.97
C ALA A 2 -2.68 3.57 -16.94
N ASN A 3 -2.69 2.58 -17.85
CA ASN A 3 -1.66 2.34 -18.87
C ASN A 3 -0.23 2.26 -18.32
N ILE A 4 -0.06 1.63 -17.16
CA ILE A 4 1.24 1.39 -16.52
C ILE A 4 1.71 -0.03 -16.88
N SER A 5 2.94 -0.17 -17.40
CA SER A 5 3.55 -1.48 -17.62
C SER A 5 3.95 -2.12 -16.29
N SER A 6 3.87 -3.45 -16.19
CA SER A 6 4.29 -4.17 -14.97
C SER A 6 5.76 -3.91 -14.60
N SER A 7 6.62 -3.67 -15.59
CA SER A 7 8.04 -3.34 -15.39
C SER A 7 8.27 -1.96 -14.77
N GLU A 8 7.29 -1.05 -14.85
CA GLU A 8 7.38 0.31 -14.31
C GLU A 8 7.01 0.38 -12.82
N MET A 9 6.37 -0.66 -12.28
CA MET A 9 6.00 -0.76 -10.87
C MET A 9 7.19 -1.19 -10.01
N THR A 10 8.22 -0.34 -9.98
CA THR A 10 9.43 -0.52 -9.16
C THR A 10 9.13 -0.33 -7.68
N ILE A 11 10.09 -0.68 -6.82
CA ILE A 11 9.98 -0.47 -5.36
C ILE A 11 9.70 0.99 -5.04
N ASP A 12 10.41 1.93 -5.67
CA ASP A 12 10.21 3.36 -5.44
C ASP A 12 8.79 3.83 -5.80
N VAL A 13 8.19 3.27 -6.85
CA VAL A 13 6.80 3.57 -7.24
C VAL A 13 5.81 3.02 -6.20
N TRP A 14 6.03 1.81 -5.70
CA TRP A 14 5.21 1.25 -4.62
C TRP A 14 5.34 2.03 -3.32
N ASP A 15 6.57 2.42 -2.96
CA ASP A 15 6.86 3.24 -1.80
C ASP A 15 6.12 4.58 -1.89
N TYR A 16 6.09 5.18 -3.08
CA TYR A 16 5.30 6.39 -3.31
C TYR A 16 3.82 6.20 -3.04
N ILE A 17 3.23 5.10 -3.54
CA ILE A 17 1.80 4.85 -3.40
C ILE A 17 1.42 4.56 -1.93
N PHE A 18 2.23 3.77 -1.22
CA PHE A 18 1.88 3.26 0.11
C PHE A 18 2.37 4.13 1.29
N PHE A 19 3.38 4.97 1.08
CA PHE A 19 3.95 5.82 2.13
C PHE A 19 3.82 7.31 1.78
N THR A 20 3.32 8.09 2.74
CA THR A 20 3.04 9.54 2.59
C THR A 20 4.31 10.41 2.61
N ASP A 21 5.42 9.89 3.12
CA ASP A 21 6.69 10.60 3.27
C ASP A 21 7.54 10.62 1.98
N LYS A 22 7.09 9.95 0.92
CA LYS A 22 7.79 9.87 -0.36
C LYS A 22 7.34 10.97 -1.31
N SER A 23 8.30 11.71 -1.87
CA SER A 23 8.05 12.76 -2.86
C SER A 23 8.12 12.21 -4.28
N TYR A 24 7.28 12.74 -5.17
CA TYR A 24 7.31 12.37 -6.59
C TYR A 24 8.60 12.84 -7.25
N SER A 25 9.15 13.97 -6.82
CA SER A 25 10.37 14.56 -7.38
C SER A 25 11.62 13.68 -7.22
N SER A 26 11.61 12.72 -6.28
CA SER A 26 12.69 11.74 -6.10
C SER A 26 12.54 10.47 -6.94
N LEU A 27 11.40 10.27 -7.62
CA LEU A 27 11.11 9.07 -8.39
C LEU A 27 11.73 9.11 -9.79
N LYS A 28 12.31 7.99 -10.20
CA LYS A 28 12.70 7.75 -11.60
C LYS A 28 11.62 6.90 -12.26
N THR A 29 10.59 7.56 -12.81
CA THR A 29 9.46 6.89 -13.46
C THR A 29 8.94 7.72 -14.64
N ASN A 30 8.34 7.06 -15.62
CA ASN A 30 7.63 7.70 -16.73
C ASN A 30 6.13 7.85 -16.45
N ILE A 31 5.64 7.29 -15.34
CA ILE A 31 4.23 7.38 -14.93
C ILE A 31 3.96 8.79 -14.43
N SER A 32 2.89 9.44 -14.90
CA SER A 32 2.57 10.81 -14.48
C SER A 32 2.28 10.89 -12.98
N GLN A 33 2.65 12.03 -12.38
CA GLN A 33 2.36 12.31 -10.97
C GLN A 33 0.86 12.20 -10.66
N GLU A 34 0.02 12.78 -11.52
CA GLU A 34 -1.44 12.72 -11.38
C GLU A 34 -1.95 11.27 -11.24
N THR A 35 -1.40 10.36 -12.05
CA THR A 35 -1.77 8.94 -11.99
C THR A 35 -1.34 8.31 -10.67
N LEU A 36 -0.10 8.54 -10.23
CA LEU A 36 0.40 7.99 -8.97
C LEU A 36 -0.30 8.59 -7.75
N ASP A 37 -0.65 9.88 -7.80
CA ASP A 37 -1.43 10.56 -6.77
C ASP A 37 -2.83 9.98 -6.66
N HIS A 38 -3.48 9.68 -7.79
CA HIS A 38 -4.76 9.00 -7.78
C HIS A 38 -4.67 7.62 -7.10
N LEU A 39 -3.65 6.81 -7.44
CA LEU A 39 -3.43 5.50 -6.81
C LEU A 39 -3.14 5.60 -5.30
N ARG A 40 -2.31 6.56 -4.90
CA ARG A 40 -2.01 6.86 -3.50
C ARG A 40 -3.28 7.24 -2.74
N ASN A 41 -4.10 8.12 -3.31
CA ASN A 41 -5.34 8.58 -2.69
C ASN A 41 -6.33 7.43 -2.49
N GLU A 42 -6.47 6.53 -3.47
CA GLU A 42 -7.29 5.32 -3.32
C GLU A 42 -6.80 4.47 -2.15
N PHE A 43 -5.50 4.18 -2.04
CA PHE A 43 -4.98 3.41 -0.92
C PHE A 43 -5.19 4.12 0.43
N GLN A 44 -4.91 5.42 0.51
CA GLN A 44 -5.08 6.18 1.75
C GLN A 44 -6.54 6.31 2.18
N TYR A 45 -7.47 6.32 1.23
CA TYR A 45 -8.89 6.35 1.51
C TYR A 45 -9.41 4.99 2.00
N TRP A 46 -9.07 3.90 1.32
CA TRP A 46 -9.63 2.58 1.60
C TRP A 46 -8.93 1.84 2.75
N TYR A 47 -7.66 2.16 3.04
CA TYR A 47 -6.90 1.52 4.11
C TYR A 47 -7.06 2.32 5.42
N PRO A 48 -7.31 1.70 6.59
CA PRO A 48 -7.08 0.30 6.96
C PRO A 48 -8.15 -0.71 6.56
N VAL A 49 -7.79 -1.99 6.60
CA VAL A 49 -8.72 -3.09 6.37
C VAL A 49 -9.73 -3.16 7.52
N ASP A 50 -10.97 -2.76 7.27
CA ASP A 50 -12.05 -2.76 8.28
C ASP A 50 -12.46 -4.17 8.73
N LEU A 51 -12.52 -5.11 7.79
CA LEU A 51 -12.95 -6.48 8.06
C LEU A 51 -12.17 -7.49 7.20
N ARG A 52 -11.62 -8.51 7.86
CA ARG A 52 -11.03 -9.68 7.21
C ARG A 52 -11.68 -10.95 7.73
N SER A 53 -12.67 -11.45 7.00
CA SER A 53 -13.36 -12.70 7.34
C SER A 53 -12.62 -13.92 6.78
N SER A 54 -12.51 -14.98 7.59
CA SER A 54 -11.82 -16.21 7.22
C SER A 54 -12.21 -17.39 8.12
N GLY A 55 -11.82 -18.62 7.73
CA GLY A 55 -12.03 -19.82 8.54
C GLY A 55 -11.15 -19.88 9.79
N LYS A 56 -11.60 -20.57 10.84
CA LYS A 56 -10.87 -20.71 12.11
C LYS A 56 -9.51 -21.40 11.97
N ASP A 57 -9.38 -22.23 10.94
CA ASP A 57 -8.18 -22.96 10.55
C ASP A 57 -7.03 -22.02 10.09
N LEU A 58 -7.34 -20.79 9.67
CA LEU A 58 -6.36 -19.81 9.21
C LEU A 58 -5.84 -18.88 10.32
N ILE A 59 -6.40 -18.97 11.54
CA ILE A 59 -5.94 -18.22 12.72
C ILE A 59 -4.44 -18.43 12.99
N PRO A 60 -3.93 -19.68 13.16
CA PRO A 60 -2.55 -19.90 13.58
C PRO A 60 -1.51 -19.64 12.47
N ASN A 61 -1.94 -19.32 11.24
CA ASN A 61 -1.07 -19.10 10.09
C ASN A 61 -1.36 -17.75 9.42
N HIS A 62 -2.14 -17.70 8.35
CA HIS A 62 -2.41 -16.56 7.50
C HIS A 62 -2.91 -15.33 8.26
N LEU A 63 -3.85 -15.47 9.21
CA LEU A 63 -4.33 -14.31 9.97
C LEU A 63 -3.25 -13.75 10.90
N THR A 64 -2.47 -14.64 11.54
CA THR A 64 -1.31 -14.24 12.34
C THR A 64 -0.25 -13.56 11.46
N PHE A 65 0.12 -14.16 10.33
CA PHE A 65 1.09 -13.59 9.38
C PHE A 65 0.61 -12.27 8.79
N SER A 66 -0.69 -12.12 8.52
CA SER A 66 -1.29 -10.86 8.08
C SER A 66 -0.99 -9.76 9.09
N LEU A 67 -1.24 -9.98 10.38
CA LEU A 67 -0.93 -8.97 11.41
C LEU A 67 0.56 -8.63 11.44
N TYR A 68 1.44 -9.65 11.48
CA TYR A 68 2.89 -9.42 11.50
C TYR A 68 3.40 -8.61 10.30
N ASN A 69 2.96 -8.95 9.08
CA ASN A 69 3.41 -8.22 7.88
C ASN A 69 2.90 -6.79 7.86
N HIS A 70 1.63 -6.53 8.24
CA HIS A 70 1.12 -5.16 8.24
C HIS A 70 1.84 -4.28 9.28
N VAL A 71 2.15 -4.82 10.46
CA VAL A 71 2.94 -4.10 11.47
C VAL A 71 4.39 -3.88 11.01
N ALA A 72 4.99 -4.85 10.32
CA ALA A 72 6.36 -4.72 9.81
C ALA A 72 6.49 -3.64 8.72
N ILE A 73 5.51 -3.55 7.80
CA ILE A 73 5.52 -2.57 6.70
C ILE A 73 5.06 -1.18 7.18
N TRP A 74 4.05 -1.09 8.04
CA TRP A 74 3.50 0.17 8.55
C TRP A 74 3.59 0.26 10.10
N PRO A 75 4.78 0.42 10.68
CA PRO A 75 5.01 0.27 12.13
C PRO A 75 4.40 1.37 13.01
N LYS A 76 4.03 2.52 12.43
CA LYS A 76 3.57 3.71 13.16
C LYS A 76 2.26 4.29 12.64
N LYS A 77 1.41 3.47 12.02
CA LYS A 77 0.11 3.97 11.56
C LYS A 77 -0.80 4.13 12.78
N GLU A 78 -0.79 5.33 13.36
CA GLU A 78 -1.79 5.72 14.35
C GLU A 78 -3.17 5.63 13.68
N ASP A 79 -4.08 4.89 14.31
CA ASP A 79 -5.46 4.79 13.88
C ASP A 79 -6.15 6.11 14.23
N ASN A 80 -6.00 7.11 13.36
CA ASN A 80 -6.59 8.45 13.53
C ASN A 80 -8.07 8.47 13.11
N ARG A 81 -8.83 7.45 13.52
CA ARG A 81 -10.29 7.41 13.38
C ARG A 81 -10.96 7.75 14.71
#